data_AF-A0A3C0EFC8-F1
#
_entry.id   AF-A0A3C0EFC8-F1
#
_cell.length_a   1.000
_cell.length_b   1.000
_cell.length_c   1.000
_cell.angle_alpha   90.00
_cell.angle_beta   90.00
_cell.angle_gamma   90.00
#
_symmetry.space_group_name_H-M   'P 1'
#
loop_
_entity.id
_entity.type
_entity.pdbx_description
1 polymer ?
#
loop_
_entity_poly.entity_id
_entity_poly.type
_entity_poly.pdbx_seq_one_letter_code
_entity_poly.pdbx_strand_id
1 'polypeptide(L)'
;MSAERWVVDGNYNMVRDIVWQRATTLAWLNLSVPVAFWRALSRTVIRSFGRRTLFSGNKESIRQAFFSRDSMILWVIKTFHERRRSTRQVFDGDSFPRLHRVELRNQGDADRFLDSLKDI
;
A
#
# COMPACT_ATOMS: atom_id res chain seq x y z
N MET A 1 19.34 -27.92 0.18
CA MET A 1 19.05 -27.10 -1.01
C MET A 1 18.30 -25.86 -0.54
N SER A 2 18.88 -24.66 -0.67
CA SER A 2 18.15 -23.42 -0.35
C SER A 2 17.10 -23.20 -1.43
N ALA A 3 15.82 -23.34 -1.11
CA ALA A 3 14.77 -22.94 -2.04
C ALA A 3 14.93 -21.44 -2.33
N GLU A 4 14.83 -21.06 -3.60
CA GLU A 4 14.90 -19.67 -4.02
C GLU A 4 13.67 -18.93 -3.47
N ARG A 5 13.87 -18.07 -2.47
CA ARG A 5 12.82 -17.24 -1.89
C ARG A 5 12.94 -15.84 -2.44
N TRP A 6 11.85 -15.31 -2.99
CA TRP A 6 11.79 -13.97 -3.54
C TRP A 6 10.54 -13.25 -3.05
N VAL A 7 10.65 -11.92 -2.94
CA VAL A 7 9.54 -11.02 -2.63
C VAL A 7 9.57 -9.93 -3.70
N VAL A 8 8.40 -9.62 -4.27
CA VAL A 8 8.24 -8.51 -5.21
C VAL A 8 7.23 -7.55 -4.60
N ASP A 9 7.64 -6.29 -4.41
CA ASP A 9 6.74 -5.21 -4.06
C ASP A 9 6.47 -4.30 -5.27
N GLY A 10 5.24 -3.79 -5.38
CA GLY A 10 4.84 -2.86 -6.42
C GLY A 10 3.60 -3.28 -7.22
N ASN A 11 2.87 -2.28 -7.74
CA ASN A 11 1.67 -2.47 -8.55
C ASN A 11 2.01 -2.61 -10.04
N TYR A 12 2.90 -3.52 -10.39
CA TYR A 12 3.29 -3.74 -11.79
C TYR A 12 2.22 -4.57 -12.52
N ASN A 13 1.18 -3.87 -12.99
CA ASN A 13 0.10 -4.50 -13.77
C ASN A 13 0.64 -5.26 -15.00
N MET A 14 1.73 -4.80 -15.61
CA MET A 14 2.29 -5.37 -16.84
C MET A 14 3.00 -6.73 -16.66
N VAL A 15 3.52 -7.03 -15.47
CA VAL A 15 4.19 -8.31 -15.16
C VAL A 15 3.41 -9.16 -14.17
N ARG A 16 2.18 -8.73 -13.85
CA ARG A 16 1.31 -9.40 -12.88
C ARG A 16 1.14 -10.88 -13.20
N ASP A 17 0.88 -11.21 -14.46
CA ASP A 17 0.59 -12.59 -14.86
C ASP A 17 1.81 -13.50 -14.74
N ILE A 18 3.01 -12.97 -14.96
CA ILE A 18 4.27 -13.73 -14.81
C ILE A 18 4.58 -13.96 -13.33
N VAL A 19 4.47 -12.89 -12.52
CA VAL A 19 4.79 -12.94 -11.09
C VAL A 19 3.78 -13.80 -10.34
N TRP A 20 2.48 -13.64 -10.61
CA TRP A 20 1.42 -14.32 -9.87
C TRP A 20 1.31 -15.80 -10.20
N GLN A 21 1.74 -16.24 -11.39
CA GLN A 21 1.85 -17.68 -11.72
C GLN A 21 2.89 -18.41 -10.87
N ARG A 22 3.97 -17.71 -10.48
CA ARG A 22 5.08 -18.28 -9.70
C ARG A 22 4.96 -17.98 -8.21
N ALA A 23 4.14 -17.00 -7.85
CA ALA A 23 3.94 -16.60 -6.46
C ALA A 23 3.18 -17.67 -5.68
N THR A 24 3.64 -17.91 -4.46
CA THR A 24 2.92 -18.76 -3.49
C THR A 24 1.94 -17.95 -2.66
N THR A 25 2.26 -16.68 -2.40
CA THR A 25 1.48 -15.81 -1.52
C THR A 25 1.34 -14.42 -2.12
N LEU A 26 0.12 -13.88 -2.07
CA LEU A 26 -0.20 -12.50 -2.42
C LEU A 26 -0.71 -11.77 -1.18
N ALA A 27 0.12 -10.89 -0.64
CA ALA A 27 -0.25 -10.01 0.47
C ALA A 27 -0.69 -8.65 -0.07
N TRP A 28 -1.96 -8.32 0.10
CA TRP A 28 -2.51 -7.03 -0.29
C TRP A 28 -2.61 -6.08 0.90
N LEU A 29 -1.83 -5.01 0.89
CA LEU A 29 -1.92 -3.91 1.85
C LEU A 29 -3.14 -3.03 1.57
N ASN A 30 -4.29 -3.43 2.08
CA ASN A 30 -5.56 -2.74 1.90
C ASN A 30 -5.89 -1.76 3.05
N LEU A 31 -4.89 -0.95 3.41
CA LEU A 31 -4.99 0.05 4.47
C LEU A 31 -6.10 1.07 4.19
N SER A 32 -6.64 1.68 5.24
CA SER A 32 -7.57 2.80 5.08
C SER A 32 -6.84 4.04 4.52
N VAL A 33 -7.54 4.83 3.70
CA VAL A 33 -6.99 6.07 3.10
C VAL A 33 -6.34 6.98 4.13
N PRO A 34 -6.98 7.27 5.29
CA PRO A 34 -6.39 8.18 6.28
C PRO A 34 -5.07 7.64 6.83
N VAL A 35 -4.98 6.33 7.07
CA VAL A 35 -3.77 5.69 7.59
C VAL A 35 -2.65 5.69 6.55
N ALA A 36 -2.95 5.32 5.30
CA ALA A 36 -1.98 5.34 4.22
C ALA A 36 -1.45 6.76 3.97
N PHE A 37 -2.35 7.74 3.93
CA PHE A 37 -2.03 9.15 3.75
C PHE A 37 -1.19 9.70 4.91
N TRP A 38 -1.60 9.46 6.16
CA TRP A 38 -0.87 9.92 7.34
C TRP A 38 0.55 9.31 7.38
N ARG A 39 0.69 8.01 7.13
CA ARG A 39 2.00 7.35 7.09
C ARG A 39 2.91 7.93 6.00
N ALA A 40 2.37 8.18 4.81
CA ALA A 40 3.12 8.79 3.72
C ALA A 40 3.57 10.22 4.07
N LEU A 41 2.66 11.01 4.66
CA LEU A 41 2.95 12.37 5.12
C LEU A 41 4.02 12.37 6.22
N SER A 42 3.86 11.56 7.27
CA SER A 42 4.83 11.46 8.37
C SER A 42 6.21 11.05 7.86
N ARG A 43 6.31 10.04 6.98
CA ARG A 43 7.59 9.62 6.38
C ARG A 43 8.23 10.75 5.58
N THR A 44 7.43 11.51 4.84
CA THR A 44 7.89 12.65 4.05
C THR A 44 8.39 13.77 4.95
N VAL A 45 7.64 14.11 6.00
CA VAL A 45 8.01 15.15 6.99
C VAL A 45 9.27 14.76 7.75
N ILE A 46 9.38 13.54 8.27
CA ILE A 46 10.57 13.04 8.98
C ILE A 46 11.80 13.09 8.06
N ARG A 47 11.66 12.60 6.82
CA ARG A 47 12.75 12.63 5.83
C ARG A 47 13.16 14.06 5.47
N SER A 48 12.23 15.01 5.49
CA SER A 48 12.54 16.43 5.28
C SER A 48 13.20 17.11 6.45
N PHE A 49 12.74 16.80 7.66
CA PHE A 49 13.25 17.45 8.86
C PHE A 49 14.72 17.11 9.08
N GLY A 50 15.16 15.92 8.64
CA GLY A 50 16.57 15.53 8.58
C GLY A 50 17.39 16.22 7.48
N ARG A 51 16.77 16.83 6.45
CA ARG A 51 17.43 17.58 5.38
C ARG A 51 16.50 18.67 4.83
N ARG A 52 16.53 19.86 5.44
CA ARG A 52 15.98 21.16 4.98
C ARG A 52 14.63 21.15 4.23
N THR A 53 13.63 21.80 4.85
CA THR A 53 12.45 22.44 4.21
C THR A 53 11.83 21.70 3.03
N LEU A 54 10.88 20.79 3.30
CA LEU A 54 9.97 20.32 2.26
C LEU A 54 8.97 21.44 1.97
N PHE A 55 9.15 22.01 0.78
CA PHE A 55 8.32 23.02 0.15
C PHE A 55 8.37 24.40 0.82
N SER A 56 9.36 25.23 0.47
CA SER A 56 9.27 26.70 0.49
C SER A 56 8.53 27.37 1.68
N GLY A 57 8.80 26.97 2.93
CA GLY A 57 8.16 27.62 4.09
C GLY A 57 6.69 27.26 4.35
N ASN A 58 6.18 26.16 3.79
CA ASN A 58 4.79 25.70 3.95
C ASN A 58 4.47 25.11 5.33
N LYS A 59 4.48 25.95 6.38
CA LYS A 59 3.85 25.63 7.68
C LYS A 59 2.33 25.76 7.62
N GLU A 60 1.80 26.61 6.74
CA GLU A 60 0.34 26.76 6.56
C GLU A 60 -0.24 25.71 5.60
N SER A 61 0.46 25.30 4.54
CA SER A 61 -0.10 24.41 3.50
C SER A 61 -0.43 22.98 3.93
N ILE A 62 0.08 22.41 5.03
CA ILE A 62 -0.40 21.08 5.46
C ILE A 62 -1.81 21.20 6.04
N ARG A 63 -2.07 22.25 6.83
CA ARG A 63 -3.39 22.53 7.41
C ARG A 63 -4.34 23.06 6.33
N GLN A 64 -3.88 23.95 5.45
CA GLN A 64 -4.63 24.40 4.27
C GLN A 64 -4.85 23.27 3.25
N ALA A 65 -3.91 22.34 3.07
CA ALA A 65 -4.15 21.14 2.27
C ALA A 65 -5.14 20.16 2.92
N PHE A 66 -5.44 20.31 4.21
CA PHE A 66 -6.54 19.59 4.84
C PHE A 66 -7.86 20.39 4.82
N PHE A 67 -7.79 21.73 4.82
CA PHE A 67 -8.96 22.61 4.96
C PHE A 67 -9.45 23.29 3.66
N SER A 68 -8.59 23.46 2.65
CA SER A 68 -8.92 24.14 1.37
C SER A 68 -9.20 23.15 0.23
N ARG A 69 -9.26 21.85 0.54
CA ARG A 69 -8.85 20.77 -0.36
C ARG A 69 -9.87 19.64 -0.49
N ASP A 70 -11.17 19.95 -0.38
CA ASP A 70 -12.22 18.97 -0.73
C ASP A 70 -11.93 18.36 -2.10
N SER A 71 -11.53 19.15 -3.12
CA SER A 71 -11.21 18.59 -4.44
C SER A 71 -10.02 17.62 -4.49
N MET A 72 -8.87 17.92 -3.85
CA MET A 72 -7.69 17.04 -3.91
C MET A 72 -7.82 15.85 -2.96
N ILE A 73 -8.34 16.04 -1.75
CA ILE A 73 -8.57 14.93 -0.82
C ILE A 73 -9.65 14.01 -1.38
N LEU A 74 -10.77 14.56 -1.88
CA LEU A 74 -11.79 13.75 -2.56
C LEU A 74 -11.24 13.10 -3.83
N TRP A 75 -10.37 13.76 -4.60
CA TRP A 75 -9.70 13.12 -5.74
C TRP A 75 -8.80 11.95 -5.29
N VAL A 76 -7.97 12.14 -4.26
CA VAL A 76 -7.14 11.07 -3.69
C VAL A 76 -8.02 9.93 -3.16
N ILE A 77 -9.10 10.23 -2.44
CA ILE A 77 -10.07 9.24 -1.95
C ILE A 77 -10.71 8.52 -3.14
N LYS A 78 -11.19 9.24 -4.16
CA LYS A 78 -11.84 8.68 -5.34
C LYS A 78 -10.88 7.75 -6.10
N THR A 79 -9.68 8.22 -6.42
CA THR A 79 -8.64 7.42 -7.08
C THR A 79 -8.24 6.22 -6.23
N PHE A 80 -8.18 6.36 -4.90
CA PHE A 80 -7.90 5.25 -4.01
C PHE A 80 -9.04 4.22 -4.01
N HIS A 81 -10.29 4.66 -3.98
CA HIS A 81 -11.46 3.79 -4.06
C HIS A 81 -11.54 3.06 -5.39
N GLU A 82 -11.31 3.75 -6.51
CA GLU A 82 -11.26 3.15 -7.85
C GLU A 82 -10.15 2.09 -7.94
N ARG A 83 -8.95 2.40 -7.46
CA ARG A 83 -7.84 1.44 -7.40
C ARG A 83 -8.17 0.26 -6.49
N ARG A 84 -8.73 0.50 -5.30
CA ARG A 84 -9.15 -0.56 -4.36
C ARG A 84 -10.17 -1.49 -5.00
N ARG A 85 -11.13 -0.94 -5.77
CA ARG A 85 -12.15 -1.73 -6.48
C ARG A 85 -11.53 -2.59 -7.58
N SER A 86 -10.64 -2.01 -8.40
CA SER A 86 -9.92 -2.75 -9.44
C SER A 86 -9.03 -3.85 -8.84
N THR A 87 -8.26 -3.55 -7.80
CA THR A 87 -7.44 -4.55 -7.10
C THR A 87 -8.30 -5.63 -6.47
N ARG A 88 -9.46 -5.29 -5.89
CA ARG A 88 -10.41 -6.25 -5.32
C ARG A 88 -10.94 -7.23 -6.37
N GLN A 89 -11.30 -6.77 -7.56
CA GLN A 89 -11.78 -7.64 -8.64
C GLN A 89 -10.74 -8.69 -9.02
N VAL A 90 -9.47 -8.31 -9.10
CA VAL A 90 -8.38 -9.23 -9.41
C VAL A 90 -8.06 -10.14 -8.21
N PHE A 91 -8.14 -9.59 -6.99
CA PHE A 91 -7.89 -10.31 -5.74
C PHE A 91 -8.99 -11.31 -5.38
N ASP A 92 -10.23 -11.10 -5.80
CA ASP A 92 -11.32 -12.06 -5.60
C ASP A 92 -11.48 -13.02 -6.79
N GLY A 93 -10.80 -12.78 -7.91
CA GLY A 93 -10.91 -13.60 -9.11
C GLY A 93 -10.16 -14.95 -9.01
N ASP A 94 -10.69 -15.97 -9.68
CA ASP A 94 -10.20 -17.35 -9.64
C ASP A 94 -8.97 -17.64 -10.53
N SER A 95 -8.37 -16.62 -11.15
CA SER A 95 -7.28 -16.79 -12.12
C SER A 95 -6.03 -17.49 -11.57
N PHE A 96 -5.86 -17.52 -10.25
CA PHE A 96 -4.72 -18.15 -9.56
C PHE A 96 -5.20 -18.93 -8.33
N PRO A 97 -5.62 -20.20 -8.49
CA PRO A 97 -6.23 -20.99 -7.41
C PRO A 97 -5.21 -21.49 -6.38
N ARG A 98 -3.92 -21.59 -6.74
CA ARG A 98 -2.84 -21.99 -5.82
C ARG A 98 -2.26 -20.84 -5.01
N LEU A 99 -2.72 -19.61 -5.26
CA LEU A 99 -2.21 -18.41 -4.63
C LEU A 99 -2.84 -18.25 -3.25
N HIS A 100 -2.04 -18.31 -2.19
CA HIS A 100 -2.51 -17.96 -0.86
C HIS A 100 -2.70 -16.44 -0.77
N ARG A 101 -3.92 -15.99 -0.53
CA ARG A 101 -4.29 -14.56 -0.58
C ARG A 101 -4.49 -14.03 0.84
N VAL A 102 -3.82 -12.93 1.15
CA VAL A 102 -3.90 -12.30 2.47
C VAL A 102 -4.21 -10.81 2.31
N GLU A 103 -5.34 -10.38 2.86
CA GLU A 103 -5.73 -8.96 2.89
C GLU A 103 -5.32 -8.34 4.23
N LEU A 104 -4.43 -7.35 4.19
CA LEU A 104 -3.88 -6.66 5.36
C LEU A 104 -4.50 -5.26 5.45
N ARG A 105 -5.45 -5.06 6.36
CA ARG A 105 -6.24 -3.82 6.45
C ARG A 105 -5.70 -2.83 7.47
N ASN A 106 -4.87 -3.29 8.39
CA ASN A 106 -4.25 -2.49 9.44
C ASN A 106 -2.86 -3.05 9.83
N GLN A 107 -2.19 -2.40 10.77
CA GLN A 107 -0.87 -2.82 11.24
C GLN A 107 -0.92 -4.18 11.95
N GLY A 108 -1.94 -4.44 12.77
CA GLY A 108 -2.09 -5.72 13.47
C GLY A 108 -2.31 -6.90 12.53
N ASP A 109 -2.95 -6.71 11.37
CA ASP A 109 -3.02 -7.74 10.34
C ASP A 109 -1.63 -8.05 9.78
N ALA A 110 -0.84 -7.00 9.50
CA ALA A 110 0.52 -7.16 9.00
C ALA A 110 1.43 -7.84 10.03
N ASP A 111 1.33 -7.47 11.31
CA ASP A 111 2.11 -8.06 12.38
C ASP A 111 1.75 -9.54 12.56
N ARG A 112 0.45 -9.88 12.61
CA ARG A 112 -0.01 -11.28 12.67
C ARG A 112 0.45 -12.10 11.47
N PHE A 113 0.40 -11.52 10.27
CA PHE A 113 0.88 -12.20 9.07
C PHE A 113 2.40 -12.43 9.14
N LEU A 114 3.18 -11.42 9.55
CA LEU A 114 4.62 -11.57 9.72
C LEU A 114 4.97 -12.61 10.78
N ASP A 115 4.23 -12.66 11.89
CA ASP A 115 4.43 -13.68 12.93
C ASP A 115 4.12 -15.08 12.40
N SER A 116 3.06 -15.25 11.60
CA SER A 116 2.74 -16.54 10.97
C SER A 116 3.82 -17.05 9.99
N LEU A 117 4.68 -16.16 9.48
CA LEU A 117 5.77 -16.51 8.57
C LEU A 117 7.08 -16.85 9.32
N LYS A 118 7.20 -16.51 10.61
CA LYS A 118 8.42 -16.79 11.40
C LYS A 118 8.54 -18.26 11.81
N ASP A 119 7.43 -18.99 11.77
CA ASP A 119 7.36 -20.42 12.12
C ASP A 119 7.63 -21.36 10.92
N ILE A 120 8.06 -20.82 9.77
CA ILE A 120 8.32 -21.54 8.51
C ILE A 120 9.80 -21.42 8.12
#